data_AF-A0A0K8ME07-F1
#
_entry.id   AF-A0A0K8ME07-F1
#
_cell.length_a   1.000
_cell.length_b   1.000
_cell.length_c   1.000
_cell.angle_alpha   90.00
_cell.angle_beta   90.00
_cell.angle_gamma   90.00
#
_symmetry.space_group_name_H-M   'P 1'
#
loop_
_entity.id
_entity.type
_entity.pdbx_description
1 polymer ?
#
loop_
_entity_poly.entity_id
_entity_poly.type
_entity_poly.pdbx_seq_one_letter_code
_entity_poly.pdbx_strand_id
1 'polypeptide(L)' 'MIDATVVCTHAYSARYGKDSQEKEVLGQSRGGFTTKIHALVRDTWEFILTPGQRHEITQTPTLIQDMET' A
#
# COMPACT_ATOMS: atom_id res chain seq x y z
N MET A 1 9.63 -11.26 -8.64
CA MET A 1 10.20 -9.93 -8.33
C MET A 1 9.24 -9.24 -7.38
N ILE A 2 9.74 -8.54 -6.35
CA ILE A 2 8.90 -7.72 -5.45
C ILE A 2 9.26 -6.27 -5.71
N ASP A 3 8.26 -5.45 -6.00
CA ASP A 3 8.43 -4.02 -6.20
C ASP A 3 7.32 -3.26 -5.47
N ALA A 4 7.60 -2.01 -5.09
CA ALA A 4 6.63 -1.16 -4.43
C ALA A 4 6.68 0.26 -4.99
N THR A 5 5.50 0.82 -5.27
CA THR A 5 5.36 2.20 -5.74
C THR A 5 4.46 3.00 -4.82
N VAL A 6 4.90 4.20 -4.47
CA VAL A 6 4.09 5.17 -3.72
C VAL A 6 3.34 6.07 -4.71
N VAL A 7 2.02 6.16 -4.55
CA VAL A 7 1.13 6.95 -5.40
C VAL A 7 0.41 7.99 -4.55
N CYS A 8 0.27 9.20 -5.10
CA CYS A 8 -0.59 10.23 -4.50
C CYS A 8 -2.05 9.80 -4.60
N THR A 9 -2.75 9.88 -3.48
CA THR A 9 -4.17 9.56 -3.43
C THR A 9 -4.98 10.67 -4.09
N HIS A 10 -6.21 10.35 -4.51
CA HIS A 10 -7.11 11.34 -5.08
C HIS A 10 -7.41 12.46 -4.05
N ALA A 11 -7.59 13.70 -4.50
CA ALA A 11 -7.74 14.85 -3.61
C ALA A 11 -8.92 14.76 -2.62
N TYR A 12 -9.93 13.94 -2.95
CA TYR A 12 -11.12 13.72 -2.12
C TYR A 12 -11.02 12.52 -1.18
N SER A 13 -9.96 11.71 -1.26
CA SER A 13 -9.80 10.50 -0.40
C SER A 13 -9.86 10.86 1.09
N ALA A 14 -9.25 11.99 1.46
CA ALA A 14 -9.24 12.49 2.83
C ALA A 14 -10.61 12.85 3.43
N ARG A 15 -11.68 12.89 2.62
CA ARG A 15 -12.97 13.48 3.00
C ARG A 15 -14.05 12.45 3.34
N TYR A 16 -13.79 11.16 3.19
CA TYR A 16 -14.82 10.12 3.31
C TYR A 16 -15.22 9.79 4.75
N GLY A 17 -14.43 10.16 5.76
CA GLY A 17 -14.84 10.05 7.15
C GLY A 17 -13.77 10.48 8.14
N LYS A 18 -14.18 10.94 9.33
CA LYS A 18 -13.28 11.21 10.44
C LYS A 18 -12.55 9.91 10.81
N ASP A 19 -11.22 9.96 10.93
CA ASP A 19 -10.36 8.83 11.31
C ASP A 19 -10.46 7.59 10.40
N SER A 20 -10.90 7.75 9.15
CA SER A 20 -11.01 6.67 8.15
C SER A 20 -9.68 6.25 7.51
N GLN A 21 -8.59 6.96 7.81
CA GLN A 21 -7.30 6.85 7.12
C GLN A 21 -6.73 5.43 7.12
N GLU A 22 -6.83 4.69 8.22
CA GLU A 22 -6.33 3.31 8.27
C GLU A 22 -7.15 2.36 7.39
N LYS A 23 -8.48 2.51 7.41
CA LYS A 23 -9.39 1.70 6.58
C LYS A 23 -9.18 1.96 5.09
N GLU A 24 -8.89 3.20 4.73
CA GLU A 24 -8.67 3.63 3.35
C GLU A 24 -7.21 3.58 2.93
N VAL A 25 -6.33 3.09 3.82
CA VAL A 25 -4.92 2.87 3.50
C VAL A 25 -4.21 4.17 3.11
N LEU A 26 -4.59 5.26 3.77
CA LEU A 26 -4.10 6.61 3.55
C LEU A 26 -2.93 6.91 4.48
N GLY A 27 -1.84 7.38 3.89
CA GLY A 27 -0.62 7.76 4.58
C GLY A 27 -0.30 9.23 4.44
N GLN A 28 0.21 9.89 5.49
CA GLN A 28 0.63 11.27 5.38
C GLN A 28 2.03 11.37 4.76
N SER A 29 2.15 12.17 3.70
CA SER A 29 3.42 12.55 3.09
C SER A 29 3.49 14.08 2.91
N ARG A 30 4.66 14.61 2.55
CA ARG A 30 4.91 16.06 2.41
C ARG A 30 4.00 16.78 1.37
N GLY A 31 3.27 16.03 0.54
CA GLY A 31 2.36 16.56 -0.49
C GLY A 31 0.89 16.17 -0.31
N GLY A 32 0.49 15.64 0.85
CA GLY A 32 -0.85 15.14 1.10
C GLY A 32 -0.89 13.63 1.34
N PHE A 33 -2.04 13.02 1.11
CA PHE A 33 -2.21 11.59 1.36
C PHE A 33 -1.63 10.73 0.24
N THR A 34 -0.91 9.67 0.62
CA THR A 34 -0.29 8.71 -0.27
C THR A 34 -0.60 7.28 0.14
N THR A 35 -0.65 6.40 -0.85
CA THR A 35 -0.80 4.95 -0.68
C THR A 35 0.36 4.27 -1.38
N LYS A 36 0.86 3.19 -0.80
CA LYS A 36 1.92 2.35 -1.37
C LYS A 36 1.31 1.05 -1.86
N ILE A 37 1.59 0.71 -3.10
CA ILE A 37 1.20 -0.53 -3.75
C ILE A 37 2.42 -1.44 -3.73
N HIS A 38 2.35 -2.56 -3.03
CA HIS A 38 3.36 -3.60 -3.06
C HIS A 38 2.88 -4.68 -4.00
N ALA A 39 3.65 -5.00 -5.04
CA ALA A 39 3.29 -5.98 -6.05
C ALA A 39 4.28 -7.15 -6.06
N LEU A 40 3.73 -8.37 -6.07
CA LEU A 40 4.47 -9.58 -6.38
C LEU A 40 4.27 -9.92 -7.86
N VAL A 41 5.34 -9.86 -8.64
CA VAL A 41 5.31 -10.19 -10.07
C VAL A 41 5.78 -11.64 -10.27
N ARG A 42 4.83 -12.50 -10.64
CA ARG A 42 4.93 -13.92 -11.04
C ARG A 42 3.91 -14.22 -12.17
N ASP A 43 3.57 -15.50 -12.37
CA ASP A 43 2.53 -15.97 -13.31
C ASP A 43 1.13 -15.45 -12.96
N THR A 44 0.88 -15.21 -11.66
CA THR A 44 -0.29 -14.48 -11.13
C THR A 44 0.19 -13.21 -10.43
N TRP A 45 -0.61 -12.14 -10.48
CA TRP A 45 -0.26 -10.85 -9.91
C TRP A 45 -1.03 -10.62 -8.63
N GLU A 46 -0.31 -10.51 -7.52
CA GLU A 46 -0.85 -10.21 -6.20
C GLU A 46 -0.32 -8.88 -5.71
N PHE A 47 -1.17 -8.13 -5.00
CA PHE A 47 -0.77 -6.85 -4.44
C PHE A 47 -1.40 -6.58 -3.08
N ILE A 48 -0.66 -5.83 -2.27
CA ILE A 48 -1.10 -5.33 -0.96
C ILE A 48 -0.99 -3.81 -0.97
N LEU A 49 -1.97 -3.14 -0.38
CA LEU A 49 -1.95 -1.70 -0.18
C LEU A 49 -1.56 -1.37 1.26
N THR A 50 -0.67 -0.40 1.44
CA THR A 50 -0.37 0.18 2.76
C THR A 50 -0.32 1.70 2.73
N PRO A 51 -0.47 2.39 3.87
CA PRO A 51 -0.21 3.83 3.94
C PRO A 51 1.18 4.17 3.40
N GLY A 52 1.31 5.26 2.63
CA GLY A 52 2.51 5.56 1.84
C GLY A 52 3.83 5.66 2.62
N GLN A 53 3.78 6.04 3.90
CA GLN A 53 4.94 6.12 4.79
C GLN A 53 5.44 4.76 5.33
N ARG A 54 4.71 3.67 5.11
CA ARG A 54 5.08 2.34 5.64
C ARG A 54 6.23 1.73 4.83
N HIS A 55 7.16 1.07 5.53
CA HIS A 55 8.30 0.40 4.90
C HIS A 55 7.88 -0.93 4.25
N GLU A 56 8.45 -1.23 3.08
CA GLU A 56 8.22 -2.44 2.29
C GLU A 56 8.54 -3.71 3.07
N ILE A 57 9.64 -3.69 3.84
CA ILE A 57 10.11 -4.83 4.64
C ILE A 57 9.05 -5.40 5.59
N THR A 58 8.06 -4.58 5.98
CA THR A 58 6.98 -5.02 6.87
C THR A 58 5.93 -5.87 6.16
N GLN A 59 5.78 -5.73 4.84
CA GLN A 59 4.78 -6.44 4.03
C GLN A 59 5.36 -7.59 3.25
N THR A 60 6.68 -7.58 2.99
CA THR A 60 7.38 -8.66 2.29
C THR A 60 7.04 -10.05 2.82
N PRO A 61 7.02 -10.33 4.14
CA PRO A 61 6.69 -11.66 4.65
C PRO A 61 5.28 -12.11 4.30
N THR A 62 4.31 -11.18 4.33
CA THR A 62 2.91 -11.46 3.97
C THR A 62 2.76 -11.73 2.49
N LEU A 63 3.46 -10.98 1.62
CA LEU A 63 3.45 -11.19 0.17
C LEU A 63 4.07 -12.52 -0.26
N ILE A 64 4.99 -13.07 0.53
CA ILE A 64 5.67 -14.33 0.20
C ILE A 64 5.07 -15.55 0.88
N GLN A 65 4.13 -15.36 1.82
CA GLN A 65 3.56 -16.44 2.63
C GLN A 65 2.85 -17.49 1.76
N ASP A 66 2.16 -17.05 0.71
CA ASP A 66 1.44 -17.93 -0.21
C ASP A 66 2.37 -18.55 -1.28
N MET A 67 3.68 -18.27 -1.23
CA MET A 67 4.66 -18.83 -2.17
C MET A 67 5.20 -20.21 -1.78
N GLU A 68 4.93 -20.72 -0.56
CA GLU A 68 5.48 -22.01 -0.06
C GLU A 68 4.63 -23.26 -0.41
N THR A 69 3.86 -23.24 -1.50
CA THR A 69 3.11 -24.44 -1.95
C THR A 69 3.71 -25.07 -3.20
#